data_AF-A0A845PUX6-F1
#
_entry.id   AF-A0A845PUX6-F1
#
_cell.length_a   1.000
_cell.length_b   1.000
_cell.length_c   1.000
_cell.angle_alpha   90.00
_cell.angle_beta   90.00
_cell.angle_gamma   90.00
#
_symmetry.space_group_name_H-M   'P 1'
#
loop_
_entity.id
_entity.type
_entity.pdbx_description
1 polymer ?
#
loop_
_entity_poly.entity_id
_entity_poly.type
_entity_poly.pdbx_seq_one_letter_code
_entity_poly.pdbx_strand_id
1 'polypeptide(L)'
;MNFLNQIRNPKLSDLELISIGLTSEFMSIDSERDLFRKLPFNLSSRIERSVYNRRKRKLFAYRDSLRNKIAAKISVSDYYIVDSMPLEI
;
A
#
# COMPACT_ATOMS: atom_id res chain seq x y z
N MET A 1 1.52 14.53 -2.68
CA MET A 1 2.37 14.79 -1.51
C MET A 1 3.39 13.66 -1.39
N ASN A 2 4.65 13.98 -1.13
CA ASN A 2 5.72 12.99 -0.93
C ASN A 2 6.25 13.13 0.50
N PHE A 3 6.38 12.00 1.18
CA PHE A 3 6.89 11.88 2.54
C PHE A 3 8.37 11.45 2.55
N LEU A 4 8.82 10.77 1.49
CA LEU A 4 10.18 10.30 1.38
C LEU A 4 11.10 11.34 0.73
N ASN A 5 12.24 11.60 1.37
CA ASN A 5 13.34 12.33 0.74
C ASN A 5 14.04 11.44 -0.28
N GLN A 6 14.01 11.85 -1.55
CA GLN A 6 14.61 11.13 -2.67
C GLN A 6 15.51 12.07 -3.47
N ILE A 7 16.64 11.56 -3.93
CA ILE A 7 17.59 12.32 -4.77
C ILE A 7 16.92 12.72 -6.10
N ARG A 8 16.12 11.82 -6.67
CA ARG A 8 15.38 12.07 -7.91
C ARG A 8 13.92 12.36 -7.60
N ASN A 9 13.35 13.33 -8.30
CA ASN A 9 11.92 13.61 -8.19
C ASN A 9 11.11 12.40 -8.68
N PRO A 10 10.27 11.80 -7.82
CA PRO A 10 9.53 10.62 -8.21
C PRO A 10 8.39 10.99 -9.16
N LYS A 11 8.25 10.23 -10.25
CA LYS A 11 7.14 10.38 -11.20
C LYS A 11 5.79 9.98 -10.61
N LEU A 12 5.80 9.07 -9.62
CA LEU A 12 4.63 8.59 -8.89
C LEU A 12 4.73 9.03 -7.43
N SER A 13 3.71 9.69 -6.90
CA SER A 13 3.71 10.24 -5.55
C SER A 13 3.61 9.15 -4.48
N ASP A 14 4.04 9.46 -3.25
CA ASP A 14 3.94 8.51 -2.15
C ASP A 14 2.48 8.18 -1.79
N LEU A 15 1.56 9.13 -1.94
CA LEU A 15 0.12 8.87 -1.80
C LEU A 15 -0.38 7.87 -2.83
N GLU A 16 -0.07 8.07 -4.12
CA GLU A 16 -0.43 7.11 -5.17
C GLU A 16 0.16 5.71 -4.88
N LEU A 17 1.37 5.64 -4.32
CA LEU A 17 2.02 4.37 -4.00
C LEU A 17 1.30 3.64 -2.84
N ILE A 18 0.89 4.39 -1.81
CA ILE A 18 0.06 3.86 -0.71
C ILE A 18 -1.30 3.41 -1.24
N SER A 19 -1.94 4.20 -2.11
CA SER A 19 -3.23 3.85 -2.72
C SER A 19 -3.15 2.56 -3.55
N ILE A 20 -2.09 2.37 -4.33
CA ILE A 20 -1.85 1.11 -5.06
C ILE A 20 -1.74 -0.07 -4.08
N GLY A 21 -1.02 0.10 -2.96
CA GLY A 21 -0.88 -0.93 -1.94
C GLY A 21 -2.21 -1.30 -1.26
N LEU A 22 -3.01 -0.30 -0.88
CA LEU A 22 -4.34 -0.54 -0.29
C LEU A 22 -5.29 -1.21 -1.29
N THR A 23 -5.24 -0.79 -2.55
CA THR A 23 -6.06 -1.38 -3.61
C THR A 23 -5.66 -2.83 -3.89
N SER A 24 -4.35 -3.14 -3.88
CA SER A 24 -3.89 -4.52 -4.04
C SER A 24 -4.36 -5.42 -2.90
N GLU A 25 -4.36 -4.92 -1.66
CA GLU A 25 -4.86 -5.66 -0.51
C GLU A 25 -6.38 -5.89 -0.60
N PHE A 26 -7.14 -4.85 -0.96
CA PHE A 26 -8.58 -4.96 -1.20
C PHE A 26 -8.93 -5.97 -2.29
N MET A 27 -8.11 -6.07 -3.34
CA MET A 27 -8.29 -7.03 -4.43
C MET A 27 -7.67 -8.41 -4.14
N SER A 28 -7.15 -8.63 -2.93
CA SER A 28 -6.45 -9.87 -2.54
C SER A 28 -5.30 -10.25 -3.50
N ILE A 29 -4.54 -9.25 -3.96
CA ILE A 29 -3.36 -9.43 -4.81
C ILE A 29 -2.11 -9.41 -3.93
N ASP A 30 -1.59 -10.60 -3.62
CA ASP A 30 -0.40 -10.75 -2.79
C ASP A 30 0.91 -10.80 -3.61
N SER A 31 0.80 -11.05 -4.92
CA SER A 31 1.95 -11.11 -5.83
C SER A 31 2.22 -9.75 -6.48
N GLU A 32 3.42 -9.20 -6.26
CA GLU A 32 3.88 -8.00 -6.98
C GLU A 32 3.87 -8.21 -8.50
N ARG A 33 4.23 -9.41 -8.96
CA ARG A 33 4.21 -9.74 -10.38
C ARG A 33 2.78 -9.65 -10.94
N ASP A 34 1.80 -10.15 -10.21
CA ASP A 34 0.39 -10.06 -10.63
C ASP A 34 -0.13 -8.61 -10.55
N LEU A 35 0.24 -7.87 -9.50
CA LEU A 35 -0.06 -6.45 -9.35
C LEU A 35 0.41 -5.66 -10.58
N PHE A 36 1.67 -5.82 -11.00
CA PHE A 36 2.20 -5.08 -12.15
C PHE A 36 1.68 -5.57 -13.51
N ARG A 37 1.06 -6.76 -13.59
CA ARG A 37 0.32 -7.20 -14.78
C ARG A 37 -1.05 -6.52 -14.88
N LYS A 38 -1.70 -6.30 -13.74
CA LYS A 38 -3.04 -5.69 -13.65
C LYS A 38 -2.99 -4.16 -13.55
N LEU A 39 -1.84 -3.59 -13.19
CA LEU A 39 -1.69 -2.16 -12.99
C LEU A 39 -1.87 -1.39 -14.34
N PRO A 40 -2.74 -0.38 -14.38
CA PRO A 40 -2.92 0.47 -15.56
C PRO A 40 -1.61 1.04 -16.12
N PHE A 41 -1.51 1.15 -17.45
CA PHE A 41 -0.28 1.61 -18.13
C PHE A 41 0.18 2.99 -17.68
N ASN A 42 -0.75 3.90 -17.38
CA ASN A 42 -0.45 5.24 -16.87
C ASN A 42 0.28 5.21 -15.51
N LEU A 43 0.07 4.17 -14.68
CA LEU A 43 0.75 4.00 -13.40
C LEU A 43 2.02 3.15 -13.54
N SER A 44 1.95 2.04 -14.27
CA SER A 44 3.11 1.13 -14.44
C SER A 44 4.26 1.76 -15.25
N SER A 45 3.96 2.68 -16.17
CA SER A 45 4.98 3.45 -16.90
C SER A 45 5.71 4.49 -16.03
N ARG A 46 5.15 4.86 -14.87
CA ARG A 46 5.72 5.89 -13.96
C ARG A 46 6.61 5.30 -12.87
N ILE A 47 6.61 3.98 -12.67
CA ILE A 47 7.40 3.35 -11.62
C ILE A 47 7.87 1.94 -12.00
N GLU A 48 9.14 1.67 -11.74
CA GLU A 48 9.69 0.32 -11.87
C GLU A 48 9.32 -0.55 -10.66
N ARG A 49 9.15 -1.84 -10.89
CA ARG A 49 8.88 -2.87 -9.86
C ARG A 49 9.80 -2.80 -8.63
N SER A 50 11.11 -2.82 -8.87
CA SER A 50 12.13 -2.75 -7.80
C SER A 50 12.03 -1.44 -6.99
N VAL A 51 11.75 -0.32 -7.66
CA VAL A 51 11.57 1.00 -7.04
C VAL A 51 10.29 1.05 -6.22
N TYR A 52 9.19 0.50 -6.74
CA TYR A 52 7.92 0.36 -6.02
C TYR A 52 8.12 -0.40 -4.72
N ASN A 53 8.72 -1.59 -4.75
CA ASN A 53 8.98 -2.38 -3.55
C ASN A 53 9.84 -1.64 -2.52
N ARG A 54 10.93 -1.00 -2.98
CA ARG A 54 11.81 -0.24 -2.08
C ARG A 54 11.06 0.90 -1.41
N ARG A 55 10.23 1.64 -2.14
CA ARG A 55 9.42 2.73 -1.59
C ARG A 55 8.28 2.23 -0.71
N LYS A 56 7.60 1.15 -1.09
CA LYS A 56 6.54 0.49 -0.32
C LYS A 56 7.04 0.14 1.09
N ARG A 57 8.23 -0.46 1.21
CA ARG A 57 8.85 -0.76 2.51
C ARG A 57 9.12 0.50 3.33
N LYS A 58 9.67 1.55 2.71
CA LYS A 58 9.92 2.83 3.40
C LYS A 58 8.64 3.54 3.87
N LEU A 59 7.53 3.32 3.16
CA LEU A 59 6.21 3.89 3.50
C LEU A 59 5.42 3.03 4.50
N PHE A 60 5.99 1.95 5.02
CA PHE A 60 5.31 1.05 5.94
C PHE A 60 4.69 1.78 7.14
N ALA A 61 5.47 2.64 7.82
CA ALA A 61 5.00 3.37 8.99
C ALA A 61 3.80 4.29 8.70
N TYR A 62 3.77 4.94 7.52
CA TYR A 62 2.64 5.77 7.10
C TYR A 62 1.39 4.93 6.82
N ARG A 63 1.58 3.79 6.14
CA ARG A 63 0.50 2.84 5.85
C ARG A 63 -0.07 2.24 7.14
N ASP A 64 0.79 1.95 8.11
CA ASP A 64 0.40 1.42 9.42
C ASP A 64 -0.36 2.44 10.27
N SER A 65 0.14 3.68 10.34
CA SER A 65 -0.59 4.80 10.96
C SER A 65 -1.97 5.00 10.34
N LEU A 66 -2.09 4.87 9.01
CA LEU A 66 -3.37 4.94 8.32
C LEU A 66 -4.29 3.77 8.71
N ARG A 67 -3.79 2.53 8.78
CA ARG A 67 -4.57 1.39 9.26
C ARG A 67 -5.09 1.59 10.66
N ASN A 68 -4.24 2.03 11.59
CA ASN A 68 -4.63 2.27 12.97
C ASN A 68 -5.75 3.33 13.06
N LYS A 69 -5.69 4.38 12.24
CA LYS A 69 -6.76 5.40 12.15
C LYS A 69 -8.06 4.83 11.57
N ILE A 70 -7.97 3.96 10.58
CA ILE A 70 -9.14 3.28 9.99
C ILE A 70 -9.76 2.34 11.03
N ALA A 71 -8.95 1.51 11.69
CA ALA A 71 -9.38 0.57 12.72
C ALA A 71 -10.08 1.28 13.89
N ALA A 72 -9.52 2.41 14.37
CA ALA A 72 -10.12 3.23 15.42
C ALA A 72 -11.48 3.84 15.03
N LYS A 73 -11.76 4.01 13.72
CA LYS A 73 -13.09 4.41 13.23
C LYS A 73 -14.03 3.23 13.02
N ILE A 74 -13.51 2.06 12.65
CA ILE A 74 -14.31 0.84 12.40
C ILE A 74 -14.80 0.21 13.70
N SER A 75 -14.10 0.39 14.82
CA SER A 75 -14.41 -0.21 16.13
C SER A 75 -15.74 0.24 16.77
N VAL A 76 -16.64 0.88 16.03
CA VAL A 76 -17.98 1.29 16.46
C VAL A 76 -19.05 0.41 15.80
N SER A 77 -18.75 -0.89 15.63
CA SER A 77 -19.63 -1.87 14.99
C SER A 77 -20.11 -2.91 16.00
N ASP A 78 -21.40 -3.26 15.97
CA ASP A 78 -21.98 -4.31 16.82
C ASP A 78 -21.58 -5.74 16.37
N TYR A 79 -20.99 -5.87 15.17
CA TYR A 79 -20.57 -7.15 14.60
C TYR A 79 -19.13 -7.07 14.11
N TYR A 80 -18.33 -8.08 14.49
CA TYR A 80 -16.94 -8.22 14.08
C TYR A 80 -16.76 -9.54 13.34
N ILE A 81 -16.13 -9.49 12.17
CA ILE A 81 -15.68 -10.69 11.46
C ILE A 81 -14.25 -10.95 11.91
N VAL A 82 -14.03 -12.08 12.57
CA VAL A 82 -12.70 -12.52 13.00
C VAL A 82 -12.06 -13.28 11.84
N ASP A 83 -11.02 -12.70 11.25
CA ASP A 83 -10.16 -13.39 10.29
C ASP A 83 -8.96 -14.01 11.03
N SER A 84 -8.56 -15.21 10.62
CA SER A 84 -7.41 -15.92 11.17
C SER A 84 -6.13 -15.41 10.50
N MET A 85 -5.78 -14.14 10.74
CA MET A 85 -4.49 -13.63 10.31
C MET A 85 -3.42 -14.06 11.34
N PRO A 86 -2.37 -14.79 10.93
CA PRO A 86 -1.29 -15.15 11.84
C PRO A 86 -0.52 -13.90 12.26
N LEU A 87 -0.38 -13.70 13.57
CA LEU A 87 0.50 -12.67 14.14
C LEU A 87 1.92 -13.23 14.19
N GLU A 88 2.91 -12.40 13.86
CA GLU A 88 4.32 -12.76 14.04
C GLU A 88 4.60 -12.96 15.53
N ILE A 89 5.15 -14.13 15.88
CA ILE A 89 5.62 -14.52 17.23
C ILE A 89 7.10 -14.15 17.35
#